data_AF-A0A964VJE7-F1
#
_entry.id   AF-A0A964VJE7-F1
#
_cell.length_a   1.000
_cell.length_b   1.000
_cell.length_c   1.000
_cell.angle_alpha   90.00
_cell.angle_beta   90.00
_cell.angle_gamma   90.00
#
_symmetry.space_group_name_H-M   'P 1'
#
loop_
_entity.id
_entity.type
_entity.pdbx_description
1 polymer ?
#
loop_
_entity_poly.entity_id
_entity_poly.type
_entity_poly.pdbx_seq_one_letter_code
_entity_poly.pdbx_strand_id
1 'polypeptide(L)'
;MALAAALILGAAAQAQEARTEAQVPLDPEGKVQEVTPALRTRLGLFPEIEEFQSARLFQGEDQGYVLEIAWQRQGKRWRQRQFLSAAAVDSLRLDLRRRLALPPVGLQLDHSGRGELILDQILLSLFAYRPAMEVILDLGSTRPIVAAYMLTTATGFYLPYRLTRHVSVTPAHRQLAQFGGTRGIAYGLLGADLLAEKGRNSRSDGATVLSSAVLGSVLGFKAVDWRHSTHGQAEVWAVMGDFGLLGGLGMAYVTGLYGKGHARRWGDGLTLLSSGAGLYAGDWMGQHHDYTRGDAYVLRAGGVLGVLMALPLIDATRTDNHRAKVGGALAGMAAGAGLSDQLLKKQDFSFGQGLIVTGGELAGALLGLGLTYLADTGGHFDHLAYFSSAALGGLGGFTLTFRAFSE
;
A
#
# COMPACT_ATOMS: atom_id res chain seq x y z
N MET A 1 5.17 -10.34 89.55
CA MET A 1 4.98 -11.35 88.48
C MET A 1 4.23 -10.83 87.23
N ALA A 2 3.89 -9.54 87.10
CA ALA A 2 3.19 -9.01 85.91
C ALA A 2 4.11 -8.31 84.87
N LEU A 3 5.38 -8.04 85.19
CA LEU A 3 6.29 -7.30 84.30
C LEU A 3 7.12 -8.19 83.35
N ALA A 4 7.20 -9.51 83.60
CA ALA A 4 7.99 -10.43 82.78
C ALA A 4 7.24 -10.94 81.53
N ALA A 5 5.91 -10.79 81.49
CA ALA A 5 5.09 -11.22 80.36
C ALA A 5 5.01 -10.18 79.21
N ALA A 6 5.34 -8.91 79.48
CA ALA A 6 5.28 -7.83 78.48
C ALA A 6 6.52 -7.75 77.58
N LEU A 7 7.64 -8.34 77.97
CA LEU A 7 8.90 -8.30 77.21
C LEU A 7 9.05 -9.46 76.21
N ILE A 8 8.24 -10.51 76.30
CA ILE A 8 8.26 -11.64 75.34
C ILE A 8 7.26 -11.41 74.19
N LEU A 9 6.23 -10.57 74.37
CA LEU A 9 5.27 -10.22 73.31
C LEU A 9 5.73 -9.04 72.43
N GLY A 10 6.78 -8.31 72.82
CA GLY A 10 7.35 -7.20 72.03
C GLY A 10 8.36 -7.62 70.95
N ALA A 11 8.82 -8.87 70.96
CA ALA A 11 9.85 -9.35 70.01
C ALA A 11 9.29 -10.12 68.80
N ALA A 12 7.99 -10.45 68.78
CA ALA A 12 7.36 -11.17 67.67
C ALA A 12 6.85 -10.26 66.52
N ALA A 13 7.00 -8.93 66.64
CA ALA A 13 6.40 -7.97 65.70
C ALA A 13 7.35 -7.37 64.65
N GLN A 14 8.66 -7.69 64.65
CA GLN A 14 9.62 -6.99 63.77
C GLN A 14 10.74 -7.86 63.15
N ALA A 15 10.56 -9.17 63.06
CA ALA A 15 11.35 -9.98 62.12
C ALA A 15 10.57 -10.14 60.81
N GLN A 16 10.25 -9.02 60.18
CA GLN A 16 9.85 -9.04 58.78
C GLN A 16 11.15 -9.23 58.00
N GLU A 17 11.55 -10.49 57.83
CA GLU A 17 12.70 -10.88 57.00
C GLU A 17 12.66 -10.04 55.74
N ALA A 18 13.70 -9.24 55.53
CA ALA A 18 13.88 -8.44 54.33
C ALA A 18 14.09 -9.41 53.16
N ARG A 19 12.99 -9.98 52.64
CA ARG A 19 13.02 -10.83 51.45
C ARG A 19 13.49 -9.95 50.30
N THR A 20 14.65 -10.31 49.76
CA THR A 20 15.21 -9.64 48.59
C THR A 20 14.40 -10.04 47.38
N GLU A 21 13.93 -9.04 46.61
CA GLU A 21 13.17 -9.27 45.39
C GLU A 21 13.84 -8.55 44.22
N ALA A 22 14.01 -9.26 43.11
CA ALA A 22 14.58 -8.71 41.88
C ALA A 22 13.46 -8.26 40.94
N GLN A 23 13.48 -7.02 40.46
CA GLN A 23 12.55 -6.58 39.42
C GLN A 23 12.88 -7.32 38.11
N VAL A 24 11.85 -7.87 37.47
CA VAL A 24 11.95 -8.61 36.22
C VAL A 24 11.00 -8.03 35.17
N PRO A 25 11.29 -8.16 33.87
CA PRO A 25 10.43 -7.62 32.83
C PRO A 25 9.06 -8.32 32.74
N LEU A 26 8.05 -7.52 32.41
CA LEU A 26 6.65 -7.92 32.22
C LEU A 26 6.41 -8.58 30.86
N ASP A 27 7.29 -8.38 29.89
CA ASP A 27 7.26 -8.98 28.56
C ASP A 27 8.39 -10.01 28.39
N PRO A 28 8.23 -11.00 27.49
CA PRO A 28 9.26 -12.01 27.25
C PRO A 28 10.51 -11.45 26.54
N GLU A 29 10.43 -10.29 25.89
CA GLU A 29 11.55 -9.66 25.18
C GLU A 29 12.40 -8.72 26.08
N GLY A 30 11.99 -8.50 27.32
CA GLY A 30 12.72 -7.66 28.27
C GLY A 30 12.56 -6.15 28.07
N LYS A 31 11.64 -5.71 27.20
CA LYS A 31 11.47 -4.30 26.82
C LYS A 31 10.57 -3.51 27.77
N VAL A 32 9.70 -4.18 28.52
CA VAL A 32 8.70 -3.58 29.40
C VAL A 32 9.03 -3.91 30.85
N GLN A 33 9.76 -3.00 31.50
CA GLN A 33 10.11 -3.11 32.92
C GLN A 33 8.99 -2.64 33.85
N GLU A 34 8.12 -1.75 33.36
CA GLU A 34 7.05 -1.13 34.14
C GLU A 34 5.87 -0.78 33.20
N VAL A 35 4.65 -1.12 33.63
CA VAL A 35 3.44 -0.59 32.99
C VAL A 35 3.17 0.80 33.55
N THR A 36 3.45 1.83 32.76
CA THR A 36 3.12 3.24 33.07
C THR A 36 1.64 3.54 32.80
N PRO A 37 1.09 4.68 33.26
CA PRO A 37 -0.31 5.03 32.97
C PRO A 37 -0.60 5.10 31.47
N ALA A 38 0.34 5.62 30.67
CA ALA A 38 0.23 5.66 29.22
C ALA A 38 0.19 4.26 28.60
N LEU A 39 1.05 3.35 29.06
CA LEU A 39 1.07 1.96 28.56
C LEU A 39 -0.16 1.19 29.00
N ARG A 40 -0.64 1.41 30.23
CA ARG A 40 -1.89 0.84 30.75
C ARG A 40 -3.07 1.22 29.86
N THR A 41 -3.26 2.51 29.60
CA THR A 41 -4.34 3.02 28.74
C THR A 41 -4.23 2.42 27.34
N ARG A 42 -3.01 2.42 26.76
CA ARG A 42 -2.75 1.83 25.44
C ARG A 42 -3.15 0.36 25.33
N LEU A 43 -2.82 -0.43 26.36
CA LEU A 43 -3.03 -1.88 26.34
C LEU A 43 -4.37 -2.30 26.95
N GLY A 44 -5.14 -1.39 27.54
CA GLY A 44 -6.38 -1.72 28.26
C GLY A 44 -6.14 -2.64 29.46
N LEU A 45 -5.04 -2.45 30.19
CA LEU A 45 -4.68 -3.25 31.37
C LEU A 45 -5.27 -2.63 32.64
N PHE A 46 -5.63 -3.48 33.61
CA PHE A 46 -6.12 -3.08 34.94
C PHE A 46 -7.26 -2.03 34.90
N PRO A 47 -8.31 -2.17 34.06
CA PRO A 47 -9.36 -1.15 33.92
C PRO A 47 -10.06 -0.79 35.24
N GLU A 48 -10.08 -1.72 36.20
CA GLU A 48 -10.69 -1.60 37.52
C GLU A 48 -9.98 -0.64 38.49
N ILE A 49 -8.73 -0.25 38.21
CA ILE A 49 -7.93 0.58 39.12
C ILE A 49 -7.97 2.07 38.70
N GLU A 50 -8.73 2.88 39.43
CA GLU A 50 -8.72 4.34 39.26
C GLU A 50 -7.38 4.95 39.71
N GLU A 51 -6.98 6.08 39.11
CA GLU A 51 -5.74 6.81 39.47
C GLU A 51 -4.46 5.92 39.49
N PHE A 52 -4.39 4.95 38.56
CA PHE A 52 -3.23 4.06 38.39
C PHE A 52 -1.93 4.85 38.18
N GLN A 53 -0.88 4.43 38.88
CA GLN A 53 0.46 5.01 38.80
C GLN A 53 1.43 4.08 38.07
N SER A 54 1.48 2.80 38.45
CA SER A 54 2.44 1.85 37.88
C SER A 54 2.10 0.40 38.19
N ALA A 55 2.50 -0.53 37.31
CA ALA A 55 2.60 -1.95 37.66
C ALA A 55 4.00 -2.49 37.35
N ARG A 56 4.59 -3.23 38.29
CA ARG A 56 5.94 -3.81 38.19
C ARG A 56 5.92 -5.26 38.64
N LEU A 57 6.72 -6.10 37.98
CA LEU A 57 6.85 -7.50 38.31
C LEU A 57 8.18 -7.75 39.02
N PHE A 58 8.12 -8.47 40.13
CA PHE A 58 9.28 -8.86 40.93
C PHE A 58 9.35 -10.38 41.05
N GLN A 59 10.55 -10.93 41.18
CA GLN A 59 10.81 -12.34 41.44
C GLN A 59 11.50 -12.46 42.79
N GLY A 60 10.93 -13.28 43.69
CA GLY A 60 11.50 -13.58 45.00
C GLY A 60 12.44 -14.79 44.95
N GLU A 61 13.15 -15.03 46.07
CA GLU A 61 14.10 -16.15 46.22
C GLU A 61 13.44 -17.52 46.06
N ASP A 62 12.19 -17.67 46.51
CA ASP A 62 11.40 -18.92 46.46
C ASP A 62 10.84 -19.24 45.04
N GLN A 63 11.39 -18.65 43.98
CA GLN A 63 10.89 -18.71 42.59
C GLN A 63 9.45 -18.18 42.37
N GLY A 64 8.81 -17.64 43.40
CA GLY A 64 7.53 -16.95 43.30
C GLY A 64 7.66 -15.57 42.65
N TYR A 65 6.58 -15.10 42.02
CA TYR A 65 6.52 -13.76 41.44
C TYR A 65 5.54 -12.87 42.21
N VAL A 66 5.83 -11.58 42.27
CA VAL A 66 4.97 -10.57 42.89
C VAL A 66 4.70 -9.47 41.88
N LEU A 67 3.43 -9.29 41.52
CA LEU A 67 2.98 -8.13 40.75
C LEU A 67 2.61 -7.02 41.75
N GLU A 68 3.39 -5.94 41.76
CA GLU A 68 3.08 -4.74 42.53
C GLU A 68 2.31 -3.76 41.63
N ILE A 69 1.09 -3.43 42.02
CA ILE A 69 0.29 -2.39 41.37
C ILE A 69 0.15 -1.21 42.33
N ALA A 70 0.58 -0.03 41.89
CA ALA A 70 0.47 1.21 42.65
C ALA A 70 -0.55 2.14 42.01
N TRP A 71 -1.35 2.79 42.85
CA TRP A 71 -2.31 3.82 42.45
C TRP A 71 -2.44 4.87 43.54
N GLN A 72 -3.08 5.98 43.21
CA GLN A 72 -3.39 7.06 44.16
C GLN A 72 -4.89 7.01 44.51
N ARG A 73 -5.26 7.34 45.73
CA ARG A 73 -6.67 7.54 46.10
C ARG A 73 -6.72 8.51 47.26
N GLN A 74 -7.46 9.60 47.10
CA GLN A 74 -7.59 10.67 48.12
C GLN A 74 -6.22 11.24 48.58
N GLY A 75 -5.32 11.50 47.63
CA GLY A 75 -4.00 12.06 47.94
C GLY A 75 -3.01 11.10 48.59
N LYS A 76 -3.40 9.85 48.87
CA LYS A 76 -2.51 8.82 49.43
C LYS A 76 -2.13 7.80 48.36
N ARG A 77 -0.89 7.34 48.39
CA ARG A 77 -0.39 6.29 47.50
C ARG A 77 -0.69 4.93 48.12
N TRP A 78 -1.37 4.09 47.35
CA TRP A 78 -1.67 2.70 47.69
C TRP A 78 -0.83 1.77 46.84
N ARG A 79 -0.53 0.59 47.38
CA ARG A 79 0.16 -0.49 46.68
C ARG A 79 -0.55 -1.81 47.01
N GLN A 80 -0.88 -2.58 45.98
CA GLN A 80 -1.34 -3.96 46.11
C GLN A 80 -0.26 -4.87 45.57
N ARG A 81 0.06 -5.90 46.34
CA ARG A 81 1.02 -6.93 45.97
C ARG A 81 0.23 -8.21 45.75
N GLN A 82 0.24 -8.71 44.52
CA GLN A 82 -0.41 -9.95 44.14
C GLN A 82 0.66 -11.00 43.86
N PHE A 83 0.62 -12.10 44.61
CA PHE A 83 1.48 -13.25 44.38
C PHE A 83 0.98 -14.01 43.14
N LEU A 84 1.88 -14.25 42.19
CA LEU A 84 1.60 -14.96 40.94
C LEU A 84 2.47 -16.22 40.86
N SER A 85 1.86 -17.31 40.39
CA SER A 85 2.61 -18.49 39.98
C SER A 85 3.34 -18.24 38.66
N ALA A 86 4.34 -19.07 38.33
CA ALA A 86 5.04 -18.99 37.05
C ALA A 86 4.06 -19.06 35.85
N ALA A 87 3.08 -19.96 35.92
CA ALA A 87 2.04 -20.09 34.88
C ALA A 87 1.17 -18.83 34.72
N ALA A 88 0.89 -18.11 35.82
CA ALA A 88 0.16 -16.85 35.77
C ALA A 88 1.00 -15.72 35.14
N VAL A 89 2.31 -15.70 35.40
CA VAL A 89 3.24 -14.77 34.74
C VAL A 89 3.37 -15.05 33.26
N ASP A 90 3.44 -16.32 32.84
CA ASP A 90 3.48 -16.69 31.43
C ASP A 90 2.19 -16.29 30.70
N SER A 91 1.04 -16.47 31.36
CA SER A 91 -0.25 -16.02 30.84
C SER A 91 -0.31 -14.49 30.69
N LEU A 92 0.17 -13.75 31.70
CA LEU A 92 0.29 -12.29 31.66
C LEU A 92 1.20 -11.84 30.51
N ARG A 93 2.37 -12.47 30.34
CA ARG A 93 3.31 -12.19 29.25
C ARG A 93 2.71 -12.46 27.87
N LEU A 94 1.97 -13.55 27.71
CA LEU A 94 1.27 -13.88 26.47
C LEU A 94 0.13 -12.89 26.15
N ASP A 95 -0.60 -12.43 27.15
CA ASP A 95 -1.62 -11.38 26.97
C ASP A 95 -0.97 -10.03 26.62
N LEU A 96 0.09 -9.66 27.33
CA LEU A 96 0.85 -8.43 27.07
C LEU A 96 1.47 -8.44 25.67
N ARG A 97 2.03 -9.58 25.22
CA ARG A 97 2.53 -9.76 23.85
C ARG A 97 1.43 -9.61 22.81
N ARG A 98 0.26 -10.23 23.04
CA ARG A 98 -0.90 -10.08 22.16
C ARG A 98 -1.34 -8.62 22.07
N ARG A 99 -1.46 -7.92 23.20
CA ARG A 99 -1.88 -6.51 23.25
C ARG A 99 -0.82 -5.54 22.70
N LEU A 100 0.46 -5.83 22.87
CA LEU A 100 1.54 -5.04 22.28
C LEU A 100 1.62 -5.22 20.76
N ALA A 101 1.26 -6.41 20.26
CA ALA A 101 1.09 -6.67 18.84
C ALA A 101 -0.17 -6.00 18.28
N LEU A 102 -1.19 -5.79 19.11
CA LEU A 102 -2.36 -4.99 18.75
C LEU A 102 -1.98 -3.49 18.71
N PRO A 103 -2.51 -2.73 17.73
CA PRO A 103 -2.37 -1.29 17.71
C PRO A 103 -2.93 -0.67 19.01
N PRO A 104 -2.32 0.41 19.54
CA PRO A 104 -2.85 1.13 20.71
C PRO A 104 -4.35 1.40 20.58
N VAL A 105 -5.15 0.99 21.57
CA VAL A 105 -6.56 1.35 21.63
C VAL A 105 -6.64 2.82 22.05
N GLY A 106 -6.76 3.71 21.06
CA GLY A 106 -6.90 5.15 21.23
C GLY A 106 -6.19 5.94 20.14
N LEU A 107 -6.94 6.39 19.13
CA LEU A 107 -6.70 7.50 18.18
C LEU A 107 -5.24 7.93 17.87
N GLN A 108 -4.27 7.00 17.84
CA GLN A 108 -2.98 7.29 17.24
C GLN A 108 -3.19 7.30 15.73
N LEU A 109 -2.95 8.46 15.13
CA LEU A 109 -2.93 8.63 13.69
C LEU A 109 -1.90 7.64 13.14
N ASP A 110 -2.34 6.70 12.29
CA ASP A 110 -1.41 5.82 11.60
C ASP A 110 -0.61 6.67 10.61
N HIS A 111 0.71 6.76 10.76
CA HIS A 111 1.57 7.51 9.86
C HIS A 111 2.52 6.61 9.06
N SER A 112 2.27 5.30 9.00
CA SER A 112 3.14 4.33 8.33
C SER A 112 3.33 4.62 6.83
N GLY A 113 2.33 5.19 6.14
CA GLY A 113 2.44 5.60 4.74
C GLY A 113 2.90 7.05 4.52
N ARG A 114 3.07 7.84 5.58
CA ARG A 114 3.28 9.30 5.47
C ARG A 114 4.61 9.65 4.81
N GLY A 115 5.70 9.00 5.21
CA GLY A 115 7.03 9.30 4.68
C GLY A 115 7.12 9.00 3.19
N GLU A 116 6.58 7.85 2.79
CA GLU A 116 6.57 7.43 1.39
C GLU A 116 5.63 8.29 0.52
N LEU A 117 4.47 8.70 1.07
CA LEU A 117 3.57 9.62 0.37
C LEU A 117 4.29 10.95 0.05
N ILE A 118 5.01 11.50 1.03
CA ILE A 118 5.77 12.76 0.83
C ILE A 118 6.85 12.56 -0.24
N LEU A 119 7.55 11.43 -0.23
CA LEU A 119 8.55 11.11 -1.25
C LEU A 119 7.91 11.00 -2.64
N ASP A 120 6.78 10.32 -2.78
CA ASP A 120 6.06 10.19 -4.05
C ASP A 120 5.61 11.56 -4.59
N GLN A 121 5.14 12.47 -3.72
CA GLN A 121 4.76 13.83 -4.11
C GLN A 121 5.95 14.69 -4.55
N ILE A 122 7.13 14.51 -3.93
CA ILE A 122 8.38 15.12 -4.41
C ILE A 122 8.69 14.61 -5.81
N LEU A 123 8.68 13.29 -6.03
CA LEU A 123 8.97 12.68 -7.33
C LEU A 123 7.97 13.13 -8.40
N LEU A 124 6.67 13.16 -8.08
CA LEU A 124 5.63 13.62 -8.99
C LEU A 124 5.82 15.11 -9.33
N SER A 125 6.18 15.94 -8.34
CA SER A 125 6.50 17.34 -8.56
C SER A 125 7.73 17.53 -9.44
N LEU A 126 8.73 16.67 -9.28
CA LEU A 126 9.99 16.70 -10.02
C LEU A 126 9.81 16.31 -11.50
N PHE A 127 9.10 15.21 -11.74
CA PHE A 127 9.05 14.56 -13.05
C PHE A 127 7.80 14.95 -13.87
N ALA A 128 6.67 15.20 -13.22
CA ALA A 128 5.42 15.50 -13.91
C ALA A 128 5.04 16.98 -13.88
N TYR A 129 5.14 17.63 -12.71
CA TYR A 129 4.68 19.02 -12.59
C TYR A 129 5.62 20.00 -13.27
N ARG A 130 6.91 19.66 -13.39
CA ARG A 130 7.89 20.50 -14.08
C ARG A 130 7.52 20.78 -15.55
N PRO A 131 7.37 19.78 -16.44
CA PRO A 131 6.99 20.04 -17.83
C PRO A 131 5.69 20.86 -17.94
N ALA A 132 4.72 20.58 -17.07
CA ALA A 132 3.47 21.34 -17.04
C ALA A 132 3.70 22.82 -16.66
N MET A 133 4.52 23.10 -15.65
CA MET A 133 4.80 24.47 -15.20
C MET A 133 5.58 25.29 -16.24
N GLU A 134 6.55 24.67 -16.94
CA GLU A 134 7.27 25.33 -18.03
C GLU A 134 6.29 25.79 -19.12
N VAL A 135 5.35 24.92 -19.48
CA VAL A 135 4.32 25.21 -20.49
C VAL A 135 3.30 26.25 -20.00
N ILE A 136 2.83 26.17 -18.75
CA ILE A 136 1.83 27.10 -18.19
C ILE A 136 2.38 28.52 -18.11
N LEU A 137 3.59 28.67 -17.59
CA LEU A 137 4.19 29.98 -17.31
C LEU A 137 4.90 30.59 -18.53
N ASP A 138 5.06 29.83 -19.62
CA ASP A 138 5.74 30.25 -20.84
C ASP A 138 7.13 30.85 -20.55
N LEU A 139 7.92 30.09 -19.79
CA LEU A 139 9.21 30.55 -19.30
C LEU A 139 10.25 30.45 -20.42
N GLY A 140 10.46 31.54 -21.15
CA GLY A 140 11.44 31.58 -22.25
C GLY A 140 12.92 31.62 -21.84
N SER A 141 13.24 31.63 -20.54
CA SER A 141 14.64 31.71 -20.07
C SER A 141 14.96 30.72 -18.95
N THR A 142 16.23 30.29 -18.90
CA THR A 142 16.70 29.22 -17.99
C THR A 142 16.52 29.56 -16.51
N ARG A 143 16.70 30.83 -16.11
CA ARG A 143 16.61 31.24 -14.69
C ARG A 143 15.20 31.05 -14.11
N PRO A 144 14.13 31.61 -14.71
CA PRO A 144 12.76 31.31 -14.31
C PRO A 144 12.41 29.83 -14.32
N ILE A 145 12.86 29.05 -15.31
CA ILE A 145 12.62 27.60 -15.38
C ILE A 145 13.21 26.91 -14.13
N VAL A 146 14.47 27.20 -13.79
CA VAL A 146 15.12 26.63 -12.60
C VAL A 146 14.44 27.08 -11.31
N ALA A 147 14.01 28.34 -11.22
CA ALA A 147 13.29 28.84 -10.05
C ALA A 147 11.92 28.16 -9.88
N ALA A 148 11.15 28.02 -10.97
CA ALA A 148 9.88 27.30 -10.97
C ALA A 148 10.08 25.84 -10.55
N TYR A 149 11.13 25.18 -11.05
CA TYR A 149 11.48 23.82 -10.66
C TYR A 149 11.71 23.68 -9.14
N MET A 150 12.59 24.50 -8.58
CA MET A 150 12.89 24.47 -7.13
C MET A 150 11.63 24.73 -6.29
N LEU A 151 10.81 25.69 -6.69
CA LEU A 151 9.57 26.04 -5.98
C LEU A 151 8.52 24.95 -6.07
N THR A 152 8.31 24.34 -7.24
CA THR A 152 7.36 23.25 -7.44
C THR A 152 7.79 22.01 -6.65
N THR A 153 9.06 21.63 -6.71
CA THR A 153 9.60 20.51 -5.92
C THR A 153 9.50 20.76 -4.42
N ALA A 154 9.85 21.97 -3.95
CA ALA A 154 9.71 22.34 -2.54
C ALA A 154 8.24 22.28 -2.08
N THR A 155 7.31 22.74 -2.92
CA THR A 155 5.87 22.65 -2.65
C THR A 155 5.41 21.19 -2.54
N GLY A 156 5.92 20.32 -3.41
CA GLY A 156 5.70 18.87 -3.37
C GLY A 156 6.13 18.19 -2.07
N PHE A 157 7.07 18.77 -1.32
CA PHE A 157 7.44 18.31 0.02
C PHE A 157 6.60 18.99 1.12
N TYR A 158 6.66 20.32 1.20
CA TYR A 158 6.15 21.08 2.35
C TYR A 158 4.63 21.02 2.47
N LEU A 159 3.91 21.01 1.35
CA LEU A 159 2.46 20.97 1.35
C LEU A 159 1.93 19.64 1.91
N PRO A 160 2.26 18.46 1.36
CA PRO A 160 1.80 17.20 1.94
C PRO A 160 2.35 16.97 3.34
N TYR A 161 3.60 17.36 3.64
CA TYR A 161 4.15 17.26 5.00
C TYR A 161 3.28 17.99 6.03
N ARG A 162 2.84 19.21 5.71
CA ARG A 162 2.00 20.04 6.59
C ARG A 162 0.56 19.54 6.65
N LEU A 163 -0.04 19.16 5.52
CA LEU A 163 -1.43 18.72 5.47
C LEU A 163 -1.66 17.36 6.16
N THR A 164 -0.66 16.49 6.17
CA THR A 164 -0.76 15.13 6.74
C THR A 164 -0.33 15.02 8.20
N ARG A 165 0.08 16.13 8.84
CA ARG A 165 0.64 16.11 10.21
C ARG A 165 -0.36 15.69 11.30
N HIS A 166 -1.66 15.81 11.03
CA HIS A 166 -2.73 15.53 11.99
C HIS A 166 -3.80 14.59 11.39
N VAL A 167 -3.45 13.85 10.34
CA VAL A 167 -4.35 12.91 9.67
C VAL A 167 -3.64 11.56 9.54
N SER A 168 -4.38 10.47 9.71
CA SER A 168 -3.86 9.14 9.43
C SER A 168 -3.48 9.04 7.96
N VAL A 169 -2.26 8.60 7.70
CA VAL A 169 -1.75 8.24 6.39
C VAL A 169 -1.25 6.81 6.45
N THR A 170 -2.16 5.89 6.09
CA THR A 170 -1.84 4.46 5.94
C THR A 170 -1.16 4.20 4.58
N PRO A 171 -0.60 3.01 4.33
CA PRO A 171 -0.04 2.66 3.03
C PRO A 171 -1.08 2.67 1.89
N ALA A 172 -2.36 2.40 2.20
CA ALA A 172 -3.45 2.55 1.24
C ALA A 172 -3.61 4.01 0.78
N HIS A 173 -3.52 4.97 1.70
CA HIS A 173 -3.59 6.40 1.37
C HIS A 173 -2.47 6.79 0.42
N ARG A 174 -1.24 6.34 0.73
CA ARG A 174 -0.08 6.52 -0.15
C ARG A 174 -0.35 5.95 -1.54
N GLN A 175 -0.76 4.69 -1.63
CA GLN A 175 -0.97 3.97 -2.88
C GLN A 175 -2.01 4.65 -3.78
N LEU A 176 -3.21 4.96 -3.26
CA LEU A 176 -4.24 5.61 -4.07
C LEU A 176 -3.92 7.07 -4.40
N ALA A 177 -3.23 7.79 -3.51
CA ALA A 177 -2.76 9.14 -3.83
C ALA A 177 -1.69 9.13 -4.93
N GLN A 178 -0.78 8.15 -4.93
CA GLN A 178 0.22 7.97 -5.98
C GLN A 178 -0.44 7.56 -7.31
N PHE A 179 -1.36 6.58 -7.27
CA PHE A 179 -2.13 6.17 -8.44
C PHE A 179 -2.89 7.36 -9.03
N GLY A 180 -3.71 8.05 -8.23
CA GLY A 180 -4.48 9.20 -8.67
C GLY A 180 -3.61 10.35 -9.15
N GLY A 181 -2.45 10.58 -8.52
CA GLY A 181 -1.49 11.60 -8.95
C GLY A 181 -0.88 11.29 -10.32
N THR A 182 -0.39 10.07 -10.51
CA THR A 182 0.24 9.66 -11.76
C THR A 182 -0.76 9.51 -12.90
N ARG A 183 -1.94 8.93 -12.66
CA ARG A 183 -2.98 8.75 -13.70
C ARG A 183 -3.77 10.03 -13.93
N GLY A 184 -3.81 10.93 -12.95
CA GLY A 184 -4.34 12.28 -13.12
C GLY A 184 -3.63 13.07 -14.23
N ILE A 185 -2.35 12.78 -14.53
CA ILE A 185 -1.65 13.33 -15.70
C ILE A 185 -2.33 12.87 -16.99
N ALA A 186 -2.56 11.55 -17.12
CA ALA A 186 -3.25 10.99 -18.28
C ALA A 186 -4.69 11.52 -18.37
N TYR A 187 -5.41 11.58 -17.24
CA TYR A 187 -6.77 12.12 -17.19
C TYR A 187 -6.82 13.60 -17.59
N GLY A 188 -5.81 14.40 -17.21
CA GLY A 188 -5.72 15.81 -17.59
C GLY A 188 -5.46 16.01 -19.08
N LEU A 189 -4.67 15.12 -19.71
CA LEU A 189 -4.47 15.12 -21.16
C LEU A 189 -5.75 14.74 -21.91
N LEU A 190 -6.43 13.68 -21.47
CA LEU A 190 -7.70 13.23 -22.07
C LEU A 190 -8.83 14.25 -21.82
N GLY A 191 -8.89 14.82 -20.62
CA GLY A 191 -9.88 15.82 -20.24
C GLY A 191 -9.70 17.16 -20.93
N ALA A 192 -8.46 17.55 -21.28
CA ALA A 192 -8.20 18.76 -22.07
C ALA A 192 -8.93 18.73 -23.41
N ASP A 193 -8.95 17.58 -24.08
CA ASP A 193 -9.63 17.38 -25.35
C ASP A 193 -11.16 17.51 -25.21
N LEU A 194 -11.72 17.13 -24.05
CA LEU A 194 -13.14 17.28 -23.72
C LEU A 194 -13.55 18.71 -23.41
N LEU A 195 -12.70 19.47 -22.71
CA LEU A 195 -13.01 20.83 -22.23
C LEU A 195 -12.69 21.92 -23.26
N ALA A 196 -11.77 21.67 -24.20
CA ALA A 196 -11.36 22.69 -25.16
C ALA A 196 -12.44 22.93 -26.22
N GLU A 197 -13.23 24.01 -26.13
CA GLU A 197 -14.32 24.30 -27.07
C GLU A 197 -13.82 24.56 -28.51
N LYS A 198 -12.68 25.25 -28.71
CA LYS A 198 -11.98 25.40 -30.00
C LYS A 198 -10.53 25.85 -29.76
N GLY A 199 -9.57 25.09 -30.30
CA GLY A 199 -8.14 25.42 -30.27
C GLY A 199 -7.45 25.03 -28.97
N ARG A 200 -6.74 23.90 -28.97
CA ARG A 200 -5.84 23.55 -27.85
C ARG A 200 -4.69 24.56 -27.82
N ASN A 201 -4.49 25.16 -26.66
CA ASN A 201 -3.27 25.89 -26.36
C ASN A 201 -2.44 25.03 -25.39
N SER A 202 -1.14 24.91 -25.62
CA SER A 202 -0.25 24.17 -24.73
C SER A 202 -0.40 24.61 -23.27
N ARG A 203 -0.62 25.92 -23.01
CA ARG A 203 -0.86 26.44 -21.65
C ARG A 203 -2.06 25.79 -20.95
N SER A 204 -3.19 25.61 -21.66
CA SER A 204 -4.36 24.95 -21.07
C SER A 204 -4.11 23.47 -20.81
N ASP A 205 -3.37 22.79 -21.70
CA ASP A 205 -3.01 21.38 -21.53
C ASP A 205 -2.10 21.17 -20.31
N GLY A 206 -1.12 22.06 -20.13
CA GLY A 206 -0.26 22.04 -18.93
C GLY A 206 -1.09 22.23 -17.66
N ALA A 207 -2.04 23.18 -17.68
CA ALA A 207 -2.91 23.47 -16.53
C ALA A 207 -3.86 22.31 -16.21
N THR A 208 -4.45 21.65 -17.21
CA THR A 208 -5.32 20.48 -17.00
C THR A 208 -4.52 19.30 -16.47
N VAL A 209 -3.33 19.03 -17.02
CA VAL A 209 -2.43 17.98 -16.53
C VAL A 209 -2.06 18.18 -15.06
N LEU A 210 -1.60 19.38 -14.71
CA LEU A 210 -1.21 19.69 -13.33
C LEU A 210 -2.39 19.59 -12.38
N SER A 211 -3.53 20.21 -12.74
CA SER A 211 -4.71 20.23 -11.87
C SER A 211 -5.32 18.83 -11.72
N SER A 212 -5.43 18.04 -12.79
CA SER A 212 -5.92 16.67 -12.72
C SER A 212 -4.99 15.74 -11.93
N ALA A 213 -3.66 15.92 -12.01
CA ALA A 213 -2.72 15.17 -11.18
C ALA A 213 -2.88 15.50 -9.69
N VAL A 214 -2.96 16.79 -9.33
CA VAL A 214 -3.17 17.20 -7.93
C VAL A 214 -4.53 16.71 -7.42
N LEU A 215 -5.60 16.93 -8.18
CA LEU A 215 -6.95 16.49 -7.84
C LEU A 215 -7.03 14.97 -7.71
N GLY A 216 -6.44 14.23 -8.66
CA GLY A 216 -6.39 12.77 -8.62
C GLY A 216 -5.68 12.27 -7.36
N SER A 217 -4.58 12.90 -6.96
CA SER A 217 -3.88 12.53 -5.73
C SER A 217 -4.71 12.77 -4.46
N VAL A 218 -5.40 13.92 -4.38
CA VAL A 218 -6.29 14.26 -3.26
C VAL A 218 -7.50 13.33 -3.21
N LEU A 219 -8.15 13.07 -4.35
CA LEU A 219 -9.30 12.17 -4.44
C LEU A 219 -8.90 10.74 -4.11
N GLY A 220 -7.74 10.28 -4.57
CA GLY A 220 -7.19 8.96 -4.23
C GLY A 220 -6.94 8.83 -2.74
N PHE A 221 -6.33 9.84 -2.10
CA PHE A 221 -6.18 9.88 -0.65
C PHE A 221 -7.52 9.78 0.07
N LYS A 222 -8.51 10.60 -0.34
CA LYS A 222 -9.84 10.65 0.28
C LYS A 222 -10.68 9.41 0.04
N ALA A 223 -10.47 8.70 -1.06
CA ALA A 223 -11.17 7.46 -1.35
C ALA A 223 -10.91 6.38 -0.28
N VAL A 224 -9.71 6.36 0.31
CA VAL A 224 -9.39 5.46 1.41
C VAL A 224 -10.18 5.81 2.66
N ASP A 225 -10.31 7.09 3.01
CA ASP A 225 -11.17 7.54 4.14
C ASP A 225 -12.63 7.10 3.93
N TRP A 226 -13.13 7.19 2.70
CA TRP A 226 -14.54 6.87 2.39
C TRP A 226 -14.84 5.38 2.39
N ARG A 227 -13.91 4.55 1.87
CA ARG A 227 -14.12 3.11 1.74
C ARG A 227 -13.42 2.27 2.81
N HIS A 228 -12.61 2.88 3.66
CA HIS A 228 -11.79 2.20 4.67
C HIS A 228 -10.89 1.11 4.06
N SER A 229 -10.36 1.37 2.87
CA SER A 229 -9.66 0.35 2.08
C SER A 229 -8.33 -0.08 2.71
N THR A 230 -8.04 -1.38 2.64
CA THR A 230 -6.73 -1.95 2.98
C THR A 230 -5.70 -1.62 1.90
N HIS A 231 -4.41 -1.86 2.19
CA HIS A 231 -3.33 -1.62 1.22
C HIS A 231 -3.47 -2.49 -0.03
N GLY A 232 -3.84 -3.77 0.11
CA GLY A 232 -4.03 -4.65 -1.03
C GLY A 232 -5.26 -4.28 -1.87
N GLN A 233 -6.37 -3.89 -1.23
CA GLN A 233 -7.54 -3.35 -1.94
C GLN A 233 -7.17 -2.09 -2.74
N ALA A 234 -6.45 -1.14 -2.14
CA ALA A 234 -5.97 0.06 -2.83
C ALA A 234 -5.09 -0.27 -4.06
N GLU A 235 -4.25 -1.31 -3.99
CA GLU A 235 -3.45 -1.76 -5.12
C GLU A 235 -4.33 -2.41 -6.21
N VAL A 236 -5.33 -3.22 -5.85
CA VAL A 236 -6.28 -3.80 -6.83
C VAL A 236 -7.08 -2.72 -7.54
N TRP A 237 -7.53 -1.68 -6.83
CA TRP A 237 -8.16 -0.51 -7.46
C TRP A 237 -7.24 0.11 -8.51
N ALA A 238 -5.97 0.35 -8.15
CA ALA A 238 -5.00 0.91 -9.08
C ALA A 238 -4.78 0.03 -10.31
N VAL A 239 -4.63 -1.29 -10.12
CA VAL A 239 -4.49 -2.28 -11.22
C VAL A 239 -5.70 -2.25 -12.14
N MET A 240 -6.92 -2.32 -11.59
CA MET A 240 -8.13 -2.33 -12.39
C MET A 240 -8.39 -0.97 -13.04
N GLY A 241 -8.02 0.13 -12.40
CA GLY A 241 -8.03 1.47 -12.99
C GLY A 241 -7.09 1.60 -14.20
N ASP A 242 -5.90 0.97 -14.13
CA ASP A 242 -4.97 0.87 -15.25
C ASP A 242 -5.52 0.02 -16.39
N PHE A 243 -6.08 -1.16 -16.10
CA PHE A 243 -6.75 -1.99 -17.09
C PHE A 243 -7.95 -1.28 -17.73
N GLY A 244 -8.72 -0.52 -16.94
CA GLY A 244 -9.80 0.31 -17.46
C GLY A 244 -9.29 1.43 -18.38
N LEU A 245 -8.18 2.09 -18.02
CA LEU A 245 -7.57 3.13 -18.84
C LEU A 245 -7.04 2.57 -20.17
N LEU A 246 -6.22 1.52 -20.11
CA LEU A 246 -5.67 0.87 -21.31
C LEU A 246 -6.77 0.21 -22.15
N GLY A 247 -7.74 -0.41 -21.49
CA GLY A 247 -8.93 -0.99 -22.11
C GLY A 247 -9.75 0.05 -22.86
N GLY A 248 -9.98 1.21 -22.24
CA GLY A 248 -10.67 2.34 -22.85
C GLY A 248 -9.95 2.91 -24.07
N LEU A 249 -8.62 3.09 -23.98
CA LEU A 249 -7.78 3.52 -25.11
C LEU A 249 -7.88 2.53 -26.27
N GLY A 250 -7.74 1.24 -25.97
CA GLY A 250 -7.84 0.18 -26.97
C GLY A 250 -9.25 0.11 -27.59
N MET A 251 -10.30 0.21 -26.78
CA MET A 251 -11.70 0.22 -27.24
C MET A 251 -11.98 1.43 -28.15
N ALA A 252 -11.51 2.62 -27.77
CA ALA A 252 -11.63 3.83 -28.59
C ALA A 252 -10.90 3.68 -29.93
N TYR A 253 -9.75 3.01 -29.95
CA TYR A 253 -9.03 2.70 -31.18
C TYR A 253 -9.78 1.69 -32.07
N VAL A 254 -10.26 0.59 -31.49
CA VAL A 254 -10.98 -0.49 -32.20
C VAL A 254 -12.30 0.02 -32.81
N THR A 255 -13.03 0.84 -32.07
CA THR A 255 -14.28 1.48 -32.52
C THR A 255 -14.05 2.61 -33.52
N GLY A 256 -12.80 3.02 -33.73
CA GLY A 256 -12.45 4.11 -34.65
C GLY A 256 -12.72 5.51 -34.11
N LEU A 257 -12.99 5.65 -32.81
CA LEU A 257 -13.19 6.96 -32.16
C LEU A 257 -11.93 7.81 -32.20
N TYR A 258 -10.74 7.20 -32.25
CA TYR A 258 -9.48 7.94 -32.49
C TYR A 258 -9.19 8.28 -33.97
N GLY A 259 -10.19 8.17 -34.85
CA GLY A 259 -10.11 8.63 -36.24
C GLY A 259 -10.07 10.16 -36.39
N LYS A 260 -10.03 10.63 -37.64
CA LYS A 260 -9.97 12.09 -37.96
C LYS A 260 -11.25 12.81 -37.51
N GLY A 261 -11.10 14.02 -36.95
CA GLY A 261 -12.21 14.94 -36.66
C GLY A 261 -12.68 14.90 -35.20
N HIS A 262 -13.97 15.16 -34.98
CA HIS A 262 -14.58 15.29 -33.64
C HIS A 262 -14.73 13.96 -32.87
N ALA A 263 -14.41 12.83 -33.50
CA ALA A 263 -14.47 11.51 -32.89
C ALA A 263 -13.51 11.35 -31.70
N ARG A 264 -12.37 12.06 -31.71
CA ARG A 264 -11.33 11.97 -30.67
C ARG A 264 -11.87 12.27 -29.27
N ARG A 265 -12.73 13.30 -29.12
CA ARG A 265 -13.37 13.63 -27.84
C ARG A 265 -14.18 12.45 -27.29
N TRP A 266 -14.90 11.74 -28.15
CA TRP A 266 -15.63 10.53 -27.75
C TRP A 266 -14.68 9.40 -27.35
N GLY A 267 -13.53 9.27 -28.01
CA GLY A 267 -12.48 8.32 -27.63
C GLY A 267 -11.88 8.63 -26.25
N ASP A 268 -11.59 9.89 -25.97
CA ASP A 268 -11.07 10.33 -24.67
C ASP A 268 -12.12 10.16 -23.56
N GLY A 269 -13.37 10.51 -23.85
CA GLY A 269 -14.50 10.29 -22.94
C GLY A 269 -14.72 8.80 -22.63
N LEU A 270 -14.68 7.93 -23.65
CA LEU A 270 -14.75 6.49 -23.47
C LEU A 270 -13.58 5.98 -22.62
N THR A 271 -12.38 6.49 -22.86
CA THR A 271 -11.18 6.11 -22.11
C THR A 271 -11.29 6.47 -20.62
N LEU A 272 -11.73 7.68 -20.30
CA LEU A 272 -11.97 8.12 -18.93
C LEU A 272 -13.07 7.29 -18.25
N LEU A 273 -14.17 7.04 -18.96
CA LEU A 273 -15.28 6.22 -18.47
C LEU A 273 -14.81 4.79 -18.16
N SER A 274 -14.02 4.18 -19.05
CA SER A 274 -13.47 2.84 -18.85
C SER A 274 -12.50 2.79 -17.68
N SER A 275 -11.66 3.82 -17.46
CA SER A 275 -10.80 3.88 -16.27
C SER A 275 -11.62 3.98 -14.98
N GLY A 276 -12.69 4.79 -14.97
CA GLY A 276 -13.64 4.85 -13.85
C GLY A 276 -14.36 3.53 -13.60
N ALA A 277 -14.78 2.83 -14.65
CA ALA A 277 -15.37 1.50 -14.56
C ALA A 277 -14.35 0.46 -14.02
N GLY A 278 -13.08 0.58 -14.41
CA GLY A 278 -11.98 -0.20 -13.87
C GLY A 278 -11.78 0.02 -12.38
N LEU A 279 -11.74 1.27 -11.92
CA LEU A 279 -11.66 1.59 -10.49
C LEU A 279 -12.84 1.01 -9.70
N TYR A 280 -14.05 1.14 -10.25
CA TYR A 280 -15.25 0.54 -9.64
C TYR A 280 -15.16 -0.99 -9.58
N ALA A 281 -14.67 -1.65 -10.64
CA ALA A 281 -14.45 -3.09 -10.64
C ALA A 281 -13.41 -3.50 -9.59
N GLY A 282 -12.34 -2.72 -9.41
CA GLY A 282 -11.33 -2.96 -8.38
C GLY A 282 -11.88 -2.79 -6.96
N ASP A 283 -12.75 -1.80 -6.73
CA ASP A 283 -13.50 -1.65 -5.47
C ASP A 283 -14.42 -2.83 -5.19
N TRP A 284 -15.20 -3.23 -6.19
CA TRP A 284 -16.07 -4.38 -6.09
C TRP A 284 -15.28 -5.66 -5.79
N MET A 285 -14.19 -5.92 -6.51
CA MET A 285 -13.32 -7.08 -6.25
C MET A 285 -12.74 -7.02 -4.84
N GLY A 286 -12.17 -5.87 -4.44
CA GLY A 286 -11.57 -5.69 -3.12
C GLY A 286 -12.54 -5.88 -1.94
N GLN A 287 -13.84 -5.65 -2.14
CA GLN A 287 -14.86 -5.91 -1.12
C GLN A 287 -15.28 -7.38 -1.02
N HIS A 288 -15.10 -8.16 -2.08
CA HIS A 288 -15.51 -9.56 -2.13
C HIS A 288 -14.37 -10.52 -1.80
N HIS A 289 -13.12 -10.12 -2.01
CA HIS A 289 -11.94 -10.91 -1.66
C HIS A 289 -10.90 -10.06 -0.92
N ASP A 290 -10.24 -10.66 0.07
CA ASP A 290 -9.18 -10.03 0.85
C ASP A 290 -7.85 -10.07 0.09
N TYR A 291 -7.72 -9.23 -0.94
CA TYR A 291 -6.44 -9.13 -1.65
C TYR A 291 -5.35 -8.56 -0.76
N THR A 292 -4.21 -9.24 -0.78
CA THR A 292 -2.93 -8.67 -0.35
C THR A 292 -2.33 -7.79 -1.45
N ARG A 293 -1.25 -7.07 -1.13
CA ARG A 293 -0.52 -6.30 -2.14
C ARG A 293 0.16 -7.19 -3.18
N GLY A 294 0.65 -8.38 -2.80
CA GLY A 294 1.28 -9.30 -3.75
C GLY A 294 0.28 -9.83 -4.77
N ASP A 295 -0.94 -10.13 -4.33
CA ASP A 295 -2.01 -10.61 -5.22
C ASP A 295 -2.32 -9.61 -6.33
N ALA A 296 -2.37 -8.32 -6.02
CA ALA A 296 -2.59 -7.29 -7.02
C ALA A 296 -1.47 -7.24 -8.08
N TYR A 297 -0.21 -7.52 -7.72
CA TYR A 297 0.89 -7.62 -8.67
C TYR A 297 0.77 -8.87 -9.56
N VAL A 298 0.36 -10.00 -8.97
CA VAL A 298 0.09 -11.23 -9.73
C VAL A 298 -1.11 -11.05 -10.67
N LEU A 299 -2.15 -10.34 -10.24
CA LEU A 299 -3.30 -9.97 -11.06
C LEU A 299 -2.90 -9.08 -12.23
N ARG A 300 -2.04 -8.08 -11.98
CA ARG A 300 -1.47 -7.19 -13.01
C ARG A 300 -0.67 -8.01 -14.03
N ALA A 301 0.23 -8.86 -13.56
CA ALA A 301 1.02 -9.77 -14.37
C ALA A 301 0.15 -10.69 -15.23
N GLY A 302 -0.91 -11.26 -14.65
CA GLY A 302 -1.91 -12.05 -15.36
C GLY A 302 -2.54 -11.33 -16.56
N GLY A 303 -2.95 -10.08 -16.36
CA GLY A 303 -3.52 -9.28 -17.45
C GLY A 303 -2.50 -8.94 -18.54
N VAL A 304 -1.26 -8.59 -18.17
CA VAL A 304 -0.18 -8.32 -19.14
C VAL A 304 0.18 -9.58 -19.92
N LEU A 305 0.34 -10.71 -19.24
CA LEU A 305 0.59 -12.00 -19.86
C LEU A 305 -0.56 -12.40 -20.80
N GLY A 306 -1.81 -12.10 -20.43
CA GLY A 306 -2.98 -12.29 -21.29
C GLY A 306 -2.87 -11.52 -22.61
N VAL A 307 -2.39 -10.27 -22.59
CA VAL A 307 -2.07 -9.49 -23.80
C VAL A 307 -0.99 -10.20 -24.62
N LEU A 308 0.13 -10.57 -23.97
CA LEU A 308 1.26 -11.21 -24.64
C LEU A 308 0.86 -12.52 -25.32
N MET A 309 0.02 -13.34 -24.68
CA MET A 309 -0.46 -14.61 -25.23
C MET A 309 -1.46 -14.42 -26.38
N ALA A 310 -2.24 -13.34 -26.38
CA ALA A 310 -3.22 -13.09 -27.44
C ALA A 310 -2.59 -12.61 -28.76
N LEU A 311 -1.53 -11.80 -28.70
CA LEU A 311 -0.85 -11.26 -29.88
C LEU A 311 -0.41 -12.33 -30.91
N PRO A 312 0.34 -13.39 -30.54
CA PRO A 312 0.76 -14.42 -31.50
C PRO A 312 -0.42 -15.22 -32.06
N LEU A 313 -1.49 -15.44 -31.27
CA LEU A 313 -2.70 -16.11 -31.75
C LEU A 313 -3.40 -15.30 -32.85
N ILE A 314 -3.44 -13.98 -32.71
CA ILE A 314 -4.02 -13.10 -33.73
C ILE A 314 -3.10 -13.00 -34.94
N ASP A 315 -1.79 -12.86 -34.73
CA ASP A 315 -0.82 -12.79 -35.82
C ASP A 315 -0.80 -14.09 -36.65
N ALA A 316 -1.06 -15.25 -36.04
CA ALA A 316 -1.21 -16.51 -36.75
C ALA A 316 -2.38 -16.53 -37.75
N THR A 317 -3.40 -15.67 -37.56
CA THR A 317 -4.49 -15.49 -38.53
C THR A 317 -4.08 -14.69 -39.76
N ARG A 318 -2.84 -14.14 -39.79
CA ARG A 318 -2.29 -13.28 -40.86
C ARG A 318 -3.17 -12.07 -41.18
N THR A 319 -3.87 -11.54 -40.19
CA THR A 319 -4.67 -10.33 -40.35
C THR A 319 -3.78 -9.08 -40.26
N ASP A 320 -3.83 -8.24 -41.28
CA ASP A 320 -3.20 -6.91 -41.26
C ASP A 320 -4.05 -5.86 -40.54
N ASN A 321 -5.24 -6.24 -40.06
CA ASN A 321 -6.14 -5.33 -39.39
C ASN A 321 -5.66 -5.04 -37.96
N HIS A 322 -5.01 -3.89 -37.76
CA HIS A 322 -4.57 -3.43 -36.44
C HIS A 322 -5.69 -3.38 -35.39
N ARG A 323 -6.95 -3.12 -35.79
CA ARG A 323 -8.09 -3.14 -34.85
C ARG A 323 -8.39 -4.56 -34.35
N ALA A 324 -8.22 -5.57 -35.20
CA ALA A 324 -8.35 -6.96 -34.77
C ALA A 324 -7.25 -7.33 -33.76
N LYS A 325 -6.01 -6.89 -33.99
CA LYS A 325 -4.88 -7.08 -33.06
C LYS A 325 -5.13 -6.43 -31.70
N VAL A 326 -5.55 -5.17 -31.68
CA VAL A 326 -5.87 -4.46 -30.43
C VAL A 326 -7.08 -5.11 -29.75
N GLY A 327 -8.14 -5.43 -30.49
CA GLY A 327 -9.33 -6.08 -29.93
C GLY A 327 -9.02 -7.43 -29.27
N GLY A 328 -8.21 -8.26 -29.93
CA GLY A 328 -7.80 -9.53 -29.33
C GLY A 328 -6.81 -9.36 -28.17
N ALA A 329 -5.93 -8.36 -28.19
CA ALA A 329 -5.09 -8.01 -27.04
C ALA A 329 -5.93 -7.61 -25.81
N LEU A 330 -7.01 -6.83 -26.00
CA LEU A 330 -7.94 -6.48 -24.92
C LEU A 330 -8.69 -7.70 -24.37
N ALA A 331 -9.13 -8.59 -25.25
CA ALA A 331 -9.74 -9.85 -24.84
C ALA A 331 -8.76 -10.73 -24.05
N GLY A 332 -7.50 -10.78 -24.50
CA GLY A 332 -6.40 -11.43 -23.78
C GLY A 332 -6.17 -10.85 -22.40
N MET A 333 -6.11 -9.52 -22.28
CA MET A 333 -5.96 -8.82 -21.00
C MET A 333 -7.05 -9.19 -20.00
N ALA A 334 -8.32 -9.16 -20.44
CA ALA A 334 -9.46 -9.51 -19.61
C ALA A 334 -9.44 -11.00 -19.20
N ALA A 335 -9.14 -11.90 -20.14
CA ALA A 335 -9.02 -13.33 -19.86
C ALA A 335 -7.87 -13.63 -18.88
N GLY A 336 -6.70 -13.01 -19.08
CA GLY A 336 -5.54 -13.16 -18.22
C GLY A 336 -5.78 -12.67 -16.79
N ALA A 337 -6.36 -11.46 -16.65
CA ALA A 337 -6.76 -10.94 -15.35
C ALA A 337 -7.80 -11.84 -14.65
N GLY A 338 -8.82 -12.31 -15.38
CA GLY A 338 -9.84 -13.20 -14.84
C GLY A 338 -9.30 -14.59 -14.43
N LEU A 339 -8.37 -15.16 -15.19
CA LEU A 339 -7.71 -16.41 -14.82
C LEU A 339 -6.81 -16.23 -13.59
N SER A 340 -6.05 -15.14 -13.51
CA SER A 340 -5.23 -14.85 -12.34
C SER A 340 -6.07 -14.58 -11.10
N ASP A 341 -7.20 -13.90 -11.22
CA ASP A 341 -8.16 -13.76 -10.11
C ASP A 341 -8.61 -15.12 -9.55
N GLN A 342 -8.95 -16.07 -10.43
CA GLN A 342 -9.35 -17.42 -10.01
C GLN A 342 -8.21 -18.20 -9.35
N LEU A 343 -6.96 -17.96 -9.74
CA LEU A 343 -5.79 -18.55 -9.09
C LEU A 343 -5.58 -17.98 -7.69
N LEU A 344 -5.74 -16.66 -7.53
CA LEU A 344 -5.55 -15.95 -6.27
C LEU A 344 -6.58 -16.32 -5.20
N LYS A 345 -7.77 -16.81 -5.56
CA LYS A 345 -8.75 -17.35 -4.60
C LYS A 345 -8.25 -18.51 -3.74
N LYS A 346 -7.15 -19.15 -4.15
CA LYS A 346 -6.58 -20.31 -3.45
C LYS A 346 -5.36 -19.97 -2.62
N GLN A 347 -4.80 -18.77 -2.79
CA GLN A 347 -3.50 -18.42 -2.25
C GLN A 347 -3.29 -16.91 -2.19
N ASP A 348 -2.75 -16.46 -1.06
CA ASP A 348 -2.29 -15.09 -0.86
C ASP A 348 -0.78 -14.98 -1.09
N PHE A 349 -0.36 -13.88 -1.72
CA PHE A 349 1.03 -13.55 -2.01
C PHE A 349 1.51 -12.36 -1.18
N SER A 350 2.63 -12.50 -0.49
CA SER A 350 3.32 -11.32 0.05
C SER A 350 3.76 -10.37 -1.08
N PHE A 351 3.99 -9.10 -0.77
CA PHE A 351 4.46 -8.11 -1.74
C PHE A 351 5.74 -8.55 -2.46
N GLY A 352 6.70 -9.14 -1.72
CA GLY A 352 7.94 -9.64 -2.30
C GLY A 352 7.71 -10.79 -3.28
N GLN A 353 6.81 -11.72 -2.95
CA GLN A 353 6.45 -12.82 -3.84
C GLN A 353 5.76 -12.32 -5.11
N GLY A 354 4.79 -11.41 -4.98
CA GLY A 354 4.13 -10.80 -6.15
C GLY A 354 5.11 -10.06 -7.08
N LEU A 355 6.08 -9.32 -6.52
CA LEU A 355 7.15 -8.71 -7.30
C LEU A 355 8.04 -9.73 -8.03
N ILE A 356 8.37 -10.85 -7.38
CA ILE A 356 9.16 -11.91 -8.02
C ILE A 356 8.37 -12.56 -9.15
N VAL A 357 7.05 -12.75 -9.00
CA VAL A 357 6.19 -13.28 -10.06
C VAL A 357 6.14 -12.35 -11.26
N THR A 358 5.87 -11.05 -11.05
CA THR A 358 5.91 -10.04 -12.14
C THR A 358 7.31 -9.93 -12.76
N GLY A 359 8.36 -10.00 -11.94
CA GLY A 359 9.74 -9.98 -12.41
C GLY A 359 10.09 -11.21 -13.26
N GLY A 360 9.60 -12.39 -12.86
CA GLY A 360 9.75 -13.64 -13.59
C GLY A 360 9.08 -13.59 -14.96
N GLU A 361 7.85 -13.07 -15.03
CA GLU A 361 7.15 -12.82 -16.29
C GLU A 361 7.98 -11.91 -17.22
N LEU A 362 8.42 -10.75 -16.74
CA LEU A 362 9.19 -9.79 -17.53
C LEU A 362 10.53 -10.37 -17.98
N ALA A 363 11.28 -11.00 -17.07
CA ALA A 363 12.58 -11.61 -17.37
C ALA A 363 12.44 -12.75 -18.38
N GLY A 364 11.41 -13.59 -18.22
CA GLY A 364 11.10 -14.66 -19.15
C GLY A 364 10.76 -14.13 -20.55
N ALA A 365 9.91 -13.11 -20.64
CA ALA A 365 9.56 -12.49 -21.92
C ALA A 365 10.77 -11.86 -22.62
N LEU A 366 11.61 -11.14 -21.88
CA LEU A 366 12.86 -10.56 -22.40
C LEU A 366 13.86 -11.63 -22.84
N LEU A 367 13.98 -12.73 -22.09
CA LEU A 367 14.82 -13.86 -22.49
C LEU A 367 14.33 -14.47 -23.80
N GLY A 368 13.02 -14.70 -23.94
CA GLY A 368 12.41 -15.19 -25.17
C GLY A 368 12.70 -14.28 -26.37
N LEU A 369 12.48 -12.98 -26.21
CA LEU A 369 12.80 -11.96 -27.22
C LEU A 369 14.29 -11.97 -27.60
N GLY A 370 15.18 -12.03 -26.60
CA GLY A 370 16.63 -12.04 -26.82
C GLY A 370 17.11 -13.28 -27.57
N LEU A 371 16.58 -14.45 -27.23
CA LEU A 371 16.89 -15.70 -27.95
C LEU A 371 16.38 -15.66 -29.40
N THR A 372 15.17 -15.14 -29.64
CA THR A 372 14.68 -14.96 -31.00
C THR A 372 15.53 -13.97 -31.78
N TYR A 373 15.92 -12.84 -31.18
CA TYR A 373 16.81 -11.88 -31.82
C TYR A 373 18.16 -12.48 -32.22
N LEU A 374 18.73 -13.35 -31.38
CA LEU A 374 19.98 -14.04 -31.69
C LEU A 374 19.82 -15.10 -32.80
N ALA A 375 18.66 -15.75 -32.88
CA ALA A 375 18.36 -16.77 -33.90
C ALA A 375 17.93 -16.15 -35.24
N ASP A 376 17.38 -14.94 -35.21
CA ASP A 376 16.93 -14.19 -36.38
C ASP A 376 18.13 -13.67 -37.17
N THR A 377 18.60 -14.51 -38.10
CA THR A 377 19.66 -14.16 -39.06
C THR A 377 19.13 -13.42 -40.29
N GLY A 378 17.81 -13.18 -40.34
CA GLY A 378 17.15 -12.52 -41.46
C GLY A 378 17.21 -10.99 -41.37
N GLY A 379 17.15 -10.33 -42.53
CA GLY A 379 17.01 -8.86 -42.59
C GLY A 379 15.59 -8.35 -42.34
N HIS A 380 14.63 -9.24 -42.03
CA HIS A 380 13.21 -8.89 -41.87
C HIS A 380 12.69 -9.42 -40.53
N PHE A 381 12.06 -8.53 -39.76
CA PHE A 381 11.51 -8.83 -38.44
C PHE A 381 10.22 -9.64 -38.54
N ASP A 382 10.26 -10.94 -38.18
CA ASP A 382 9.05 -11.77 -38.11
C ASP A 382 8.30 -11.56 -36.78
N HIS A 383 7.29 -10.69 -36.81
CA HIS A 383 6.46 -10.37 -35.63
C HIS A 383 5.92 -11.61 -34.91
N LEU A 384 5.53 -12.65 -35.65
CA LEU A 384 4.96 -13.85 -35.05
C LEU A 384 6.01 -14.58 -34.20
N ALA A 385 7.26 -14.68 -34.68
CA ALA A 385 8.35 -15.30 -33.95
C ALA A 385 8.66 -14.55 -32.65
N TYR A 386 8.77 -13.21 -32.69
CA TYR A 386 9.08 -12.39 -31.52
C TYR A 386 7.94 -12.38 -30.49
N PHE A 387 6.68 -12.23 -30.93
CA PHE A 387 5.57 -12.27 -29.98
C PHE A 387 5.37 -13.66 -29.39
N SER A 388 5.54 -14.72 -30.17
CA SER A 388 5.43 -16.09 -29.66
C SER A 388 6.51 -16.39 -28.63
N SER A 389 7.76 -16.00 -28.89
CA SER A 389 8.85 -16.23 -27.94
C SER A 389 8.72 -15.38 -26.67
N ALA A 390 8.30 -14.11 -26.79
CA ALA A 390 7.99 -13.26 -25.65
C ALA A 390 6.88 -13.85 -24.79
N ALA A 391 5.81 -14.32 -25.43
CA ALA A 391 4.66 -14.92 -24.75
C ALA A 391 5.04 -16.22 -24.03
N LEU A 392 5.74 -17.13 -24.71
CA LEU A 392 6.19 -18.40 -24.13
C LEU A 392 7.21 -18.18 -23.01
N GLY A 393 8.17 -17.28 -23.21
CA GLY A 393 9.14 -16.90 -22.20
C GLY A 393 8.47 -16.29 -20.97
N GLY A 394 7.55 -15.34 -21.17
CA GLY A 394 6.80 -14.70 -20.10
C GLY A 394 5.92 -15.68 -19.33
N LEU A 395 5.20 -16.56 -20.03
CA LEU A 395 4.41 -17.62 -19.42
C LEU A 395 5.27 -18.58 -18.60
N GLY A 396 6.43 -18.98 -19.13
CA GLY A 396 7.39 -19.83 -18.44
C GLY A 396 7.90 -19.16 -17.16
N GLY A 397 8.35 -17.91 -17.25
CA GLY A 397 8.84 -17.14 -16.11
C GLY A 397 7.78 -16.89 -15.04
N PHE A 398 6.55 -16.53 -15.44
CA PHE A 398 5.40 -16.39 -14.55
C PHE A 398 5.08 -17.72 -13.86
N THR A 399 4.96 -18.81 -14.61
CA THR A 399 4.56 -20.12 -14.07
C THR A 399 5.59 -20.68 -13.08
N LEU A 400 6.88 -20.57 -13.41
CA LEU A 400 7.97 -21.04 -12.55
C LEU A 400 7.98 -20.31 -11.22
N THR A 401 7.91 -18.98 -11.25
CA THR A 401 7.94 -18.15 -10.04
C THR A 401 6.65 -18.24 -9.23
N PHE A 402 5.49 -18.33 -9.89
CA PHE A 402 4.21 -18.54 -9.22
C PHE A 402 4.22 -19.87 -8.44
N ARG A 403 4.58 -20.97 -9.10
CA ARG A 403 4.61 -22.30 -8.45
C ARG A 403 5.61 -22.40 -7.31
N ALA A 404 6.74 -21.70 -7.39
CA ALA A 404 7.73 -21.68 -6.31
C ALA A 404 7.18 -21.16 -4.97
N PHE A 405 6.04 -20.47 -4.99
CA PHE A 405 5.37 -20.01 -3.79
C PHE A 405 4.08 -20.76 -3.46
N SER A 406 3.57 -21.61 -4.36
CA SER A 406 2.30 -22.35 -4.20
C SER A 406 2.42 -23.69 -3.48
N GLU A 407 3.62 -24.04 -3.00
CA GLU A 407 3.89 -25.20 -2.12
C GLU A 407 3.87 -24.78 -0.66
#